data_AF-A0A514ZZL3-F1
#
_entry.id   AF-A0A514ZZL3-F1
#
_cell.length_a   1.000
_cell.length_b   1.000
_cell.length_c   1.000
_cell.angle_alpha   90.00
_cell.angle_beta   90.00
_cell.angle_gamma   90.00
#
_symmetry.space_group_name_H-M   'P 1'
#
loop_
_entity.id
_entity.type
_entity.pdbx_description
1 polymer ?
#
loop_
_entity_poly.entity_id
_entity_poly.type
_entity_poly.pdbx_seq_one_letter_code
_entity_poly.pdbx_strand_id
1 'polypeptide(L)'
;MKRLAAAQLQHKFDPNQVLYLTGDVNYCSVHLLNGKAILSSRTLKWYNDRWPHFIRIHKANLINPQHIHSCIVVSSIVAHLIMRNGARLPIGRRRISAVVDQLGIELPKNSYTGSYQAKPEWRDYVQPHSKAA
;
A
#
# COMPACT_ATOMS: atom_id res chain seq x y z
N MET A 1 35.12 -0.48 5.91
CA MET A 1 34.55 -0.58 4.55
C MET A 1 33.43 0.45 4.40
N LYS A 2 33.65 1.53 3.65
CA LYS A 2 32.62 2.55 3.37
C LYS A 2 31.67 1.98 2.31
N ARG A 3 30.40 1.73 2.67
CA ARG A 3 29.35 1.47 1.68
C ARG A 3 29.26 2.72 0.81
N LEU A 4 29.64 2.61 -0.45
CA LEU A 4 29.35 3.62 -1.46
C LEU A 4 27.87 3.94 -1.34
N ALA A 5 27.54 5.19 -0.99
CA ALA A 5 26.20 5.70 -1.06
C ALA A 5 25.79 5.53 -2.53
N ALA A 6 25.03 4.47 -2.81
CA ALA A 6 24.47 4.22 -4.12
C ALA A 6 23.85 5.54 -4.57
N ALA A 7 24.32 6.06 -5.72
CA ALA A 7 23.90 7.32 -6.31
C ALA A 7 22.45 7.60 -5.93
N GLN A 8 22.20 8.70 -5.20
CA GLN A 8 20.86 9.10 -4.79
C GLN A 8 19.96 9.05 -6.02
N LEU A 9 19.22 7.95 -6.13
CA LEU A 9 18.51 7.60 -7.33
C LEU A 9 17.26 8.47 -7.27
N GLN A 10 17.34 9.61 -7.95
CA GLN A 10 16.25 10.57 -7.99
C GLN A 10 15.03 9.85 -8.57
N HIS A 11 14.09 9.50 -7.70
CA HIS A 11 12.79 9.05 -8.17
C HIS A 11 12.21 10.19 -9.01
N LYS A 12 11.70 9.89 -10.21
CA LYS A 12 10.99 10.88 -11.05
C LYS A 12 9.64 11.33 -10.44
N PHE A 13 9.41 11.02 -9.17
CA PHE A 13 8.18 11.23 -8.41
C PHE A 13 8.52 11.42 -6.93
N ASP A 14 7.68 12.16 -6.22
CA ASP A 14 7.78 12.36 -4.79
C ASP A 14 7.23 11.13 -4.02
N PRO A 15 8.03 10.47 -3.14
CA PRO A 15 7.56 9.37 -2.31
C PRO A 15 6.32 9.69 -1.47
N ASN A 16 6.13 10.94 -1.05
CA ASN A 16 4.95 11.35 -0.27
C ASN A 16 3.66 11.34 -1.10
N GLN A 17 3.79 11.35 -2.43
CA GLN A 17 2.65 11.26 -3.36
C GLN A 17 2.27 9.81 -3.67
N VAL A 18 3.02 8.83 -3.16
CA VAL A 18 2.82 7.42 -3.47
C VAL A 18 1.73 6.81 -2.58
N LEU A 19 0.70 6.27 -3.23
CA LEU A 19 -0.38 5.52 -2.59
C LEU A 19 0.03 4.07 -2.32
N TYR A 20 0.40 3.35 -3.38
CA TYR A 20 0.77 1.95 -3.33
C TYR A 20 1.58 1.55 -4.55
N LEU A 21 2.23 0.39 -4.47
CA LEU A 21 2.95 -0.24 -5.55
C LEU A 21 2.36 -1.62 -5.83
N THR A 22 2.17 -1.92 -7.11
CA THR A 22 1.82 -3.26 -7.59
C THR A 22 3.02 -3.86 -8.30
N GLY A 23 3.49 -5.02 -7.86
CA GLY A 23 4.66 -5.70 -8.40
C GLY A 23 4.29 -6.77 -9.41
N ASP A 24 5.02 -6.80 -10.50
CA ASP A 24 5.03 -7.88 -11.49
C ASP A 24 6.46 -8.40 -11.65
N VAL A 25 6.79 -9.44 -10.88
CA VAL A 25 8.10 -10.12 -10.81
C VAL A 25 9.27 -9.13 -10.60
N ASN A 26 9.83 -8.59 -11.68
CA ASN A 26 10.99 -7.72 -11.69
C ASN A 26 10.66 -6.23 -11.86
N TYR A 27 9.39 -5.93 -12.12
CA TYR A 27 8.87 -4.59 -12.30
C TYR A 27 7.85 -4.26 -11.21
N CYS A 28 7.60 -2.98 -11.03
CA CYS A 28 6.44 -2.53 -10.28
C CYS A 28 5.86 -1.24 -10.85
N SER A 29 4.55 -1.11 -10.73
CA SER A 29 3.83 0.13 -11.02
C SER A 29 3.66 0.89 -9.71
N VAL A 30 4.17 2.12 -9.67
CA VAL A 30 4.04 3.07 -8.57
C VAL A 30 2.81 3.93 -8.81
N HIS A 31 1.79 3.80 -7.98
CA HIS A 31 0.52 4.52 -8.11
C HIS A 31 0.54 5.77 -7.23
N LEU A 32 0.30 6.93 -7.84
CA LEU A 32 0.39 8.24 -7.20
C LEU A 32 -0.99 8.82 -6.90
N LEU A 33 -1.06 9.77 -5.95
CA LEU A 33 -2.27 10.50 -5.55
C LEU A 33 -2.96 11.23 -6.73
N ASN A 34 -2.19 11.67 -7.72
CA ASN A 34 -2.71 12.34 -8.90
C ASN A 34 -3.35 11.37 -9.93
N GLY A 35 -3.39 10.07 -9.65
CA GLY A 35 -3.93 9.04 -10.55
C GLY A 35 -2.94 8.50 -11.57
N LYS A 36 -1.72 9.04 -11.66
CA LYS A 36 -0.68 8.50 -12.54
C LYS A 36 -0.07 7.24 -11.95
N ALA A 37 0.23 6.28 -12.83
CA ALA A 37 1.03 5.11 -12.50
C ALA A 37 2.36 5.17 -13.26
N ILE A 38 3.47 4.93 -12.55
CA ILE A 38 4.82 4.94 -13.14
C ILE A 38 5.38 3.53 -13.09
N LEU A 39 5.77 3.00 -14.25
CA LEU A 39 6.49 1.72 -14.32
C LEU A 39 7.94 1.90 -13.85
N SER A 40 8.35 1.07 -12.91
CA SER A 40 9.70 1.02 -12.36
C SER A 40 10.30 -0.37 -12.58
N SER A 41 11.55 -0.42 -13.04
CA SER A 41 12.35 -1.63 -13.19
C SER A 41 12.93 -2.16 -11.87
N ARG A 42 12.36 -1.74 -10.73
CA ARG A 42 12.75 -2.17 -9.40
C ARG A 42 11.68 -3.09 -8.83
N THR A 43 12.10 -4.02 -7.98
CA THR A 43 11.18 -4.95 -7.33
C THR A 43 10.51 -4.32 -6.12
N LEU A 44 9.37 -4.86 -5.70
CA LEU A 44 8.74 -4.48 -4.42
C LEU A 44 9.66 -4.68 -3.22
N LYS A 45 10.58 -5.66 -3.28
CA LYS A 45 11.56 -5.86 -2.21
C LYS A 45 12.49 -4.66 -2.11
N TRP A 46 12.98 -4.17 -3.25
CA TRP A 46 13.87 -3.01 -3.29
C TRP A 46 13.24 -1.77 -2.63
N TYR A 47 11.95 -1.53 -2.88
CA TYR A 47 11.18 -0.44 -2.26
C TYR A 47 10.90 -0.67 -0.79
N ASN A 48 10.46 -1.87 -0.41
CA ASN A 48 10.19 -2.24 0.98
C ASN A 48 11.41 -2.05 1.88
N ASP A 49 12.61 -2.37 1.38
CA ASP A 49 13.86 -2.21 2.14
C ASP A 49 14.27 -0.73 2.32
N ARG A 50 13.73 0.20 1.50
CA ARG A 50 14.05 1.63 1.51
C ARG A 50 12.96 2.50 2.11
N TRP A 51 11.72 2.05 2.05
CA TRP A 51 10.56 2.72 2.63
C TRP A 51 9.97 1.83 3.73
N PRO A 52 10.63 1.74 4.89
CA PRO A 52 10.22 0.84 5.97
C PRO A 52 8.86 1.21 6.59
N HIS A 53 8.37 2.43 6.34
CA HIS A 53 7.04 2.89 6.73
C HIS A 53 5.92 2.37 5.82
N PHE A 54 6.25 1.80 4.65
CA PHE A 54 5.27 1.12 3.79
C PHE A 54 5.03 -0.30 4.31
N ILE A 55 3.79 -0.76 4.15
CA ILE A 55 3.37 -2.09 4.60
C ILE A 55 3.26 -3.03 3.42
N ARG A 56 3.96 -4.17 3.49
CA ARG A 56 3.84 -5.21 2.47
C ARG A 56 2.69 -6.14 2.78
N ILE A 57 1.54 -5.90 2.14
CA ILE A 57 0.29 -6.61 2.38
C ILE A 57 0.15 -7.88 1.53
N HIS A 58 0.80 -7.97 0.37
CA HIS A 58 0.72 -9.12 -0.54
C HIS A 58 2.07 -9.38 -1.22
N LYS A 59 2.23 -10.55 -1.88
CA LYS A 59 3.44 -10.81 -2.67
C LYS A 59 3.64 -9.76 -3.77
N ALA A 60 2.54 -9.25 -4.30
CA ALA A 60 2.47 -8.28 -5.38
C ALA A 60 2.01 -6.88 -4.96
N ASN A 61 1.79 -6.59 -3.66
CA ASN A 61 1.33 -5.26 -3.22
C ASN A 61 2.13 -4.73 -2.02
N LEU A 62 2.55 -3.47 -2.10
CA LEU A 62 3.17 -2.68 -1.04
C LEU A 62 2.40 -1.36 -0.91
N ILE A 63 1.95 -0.98 0.27
CA ILE A 63 1.04 0.16 0.44
C ILE A 63 1.61 1.21 1.39
N ASN A 64 1.20 2.46 1.19
CA ASN A 64 1.43 3.55 2.15
C ASN A 64 0.28 3.56 3.17
N PRO A 65 0.53 3.28 4.47
CA PRO A 65 -0.53 3.25 5.47
C PRO A 65 -1.21 4.62 5.68
N GLN A 66 -0.51 5.72 5.39
CA GLN A 66 -1.06 7.06 5.52
C GLN A 66 -2.22 7.35 4.55
N HIS A 67 -2.37 6.51 3.51
CA HIS A 67 -3.37 6.62 2.45
C HIS A 67 -4.36 5.46 2.39
N ILE A 68 -4.46 4.68 3.46
CA ILE A 68 -5.52 3.69 3.61
C ILE A 68 -6.84 4.42 3.89
N HIS A 69 -7.88 4.05 3.17
CA HIS A 69 -9.25 4.48 3.48
C HIS A 69 -9.88 3.50 4.48
N SER A 70 -9.86 2.20 4.17
CA SER A 70 -10.42 1.18 5.06
C SER A 70 -9.73 -0.18 4.90
N CYS A 71 -9.73 -0.97 5.96
CA CYS A 71 -9.33 -2.38 5.97
C CYS A 71 -10.56 -3.23 6.26
N ILE A 72 -10.81 -4.23 5.42
CA ILE A 72 -11.95 -5.15 5.57
C ILE A 72 -11.39 -6.55 5.74
N VAL A 73 -11.52 -7.08 6.94
CA VAL A 73 -11.19 -8.47 7.28
C VAL A 73 -12.51 -9.23 7.23
N VAL A 74 -12.60 -10.20 6.33
CA VAL A 74 -13.80 -11.05 6.19
C VAL A 74 -13.61 -12.31 7.03
N SER A 75 -12.41 -12.88 6.98
CA SER A 75 -12.01 -14.05 7.75
C SER A 75 -10.50 -14.08 7.96
N SER A 76 -10.00 -15.08 8.69
CA SER A 76 -8.56 -15.34 8.87
C SER A 76 -7.80 -15.64 7.56
N ILE A 77 -8.51 -15.84 6.45
CA ILE A 77 -7.93 -16.14 5.14
C ILE A 77 -8.29 -15.15 4.04
N VAL A 78 -9.33 -14.33 4.24
CA VAL A 78 -9.79 -13.31 3.30
C VAL A 78 -9.80 -11.95 3.97
N ALA A 79 -8.96 -11.04 3.45
CA ALA A 79 -8.99 -9.63 3.82
C ALA A 79 -8.52 -8.76 2.66
N HIS A 80 -8.97 -7.52 2.62
CA HIS A 80 -8.58 -6.54 1.61
C HIS A 80 -8.53 -5.13 2.18
N LEU A 81 -7.71 -4.29 1.56
CA LEU A 81 -7.60 -2.86 1.85
C LEU A 81 -8.24 -2.06 0.74
N ILE A 82 -8.82 -0.92 1.10
CA ILE A 82 -9.28 0.11 0.19
C ILE A 82 -8.36 1.31 0.40
N MET A 83 -7.72 1.75 -0.67
CA MET A 83 -6.86 2.93 -0.67
C MET A 83 -7.69 4.20 -0.89
N ARG A 84 -7.09 5.37 -0.63
CA ARG A 84 -7.76 6.68 -0.78
C ARG A 84 -8.32 6.96 -2.18
N ASN A 85 -7.75 6.33 -3.21
CA ASN A 85 -8.25 6.43 -4.60
C ASN A 85 -9.34 5.39 -4.93
N GLY A 86 -9.86 4.65 -3.93
CA GLY A 86 -10.84 3.58 -4.11
C GLY A 86 -10.24 2.24 -4.54
N ALA A 87 -8.92 2.14 -4.76
CA ALA A 87 -8.30 0.89 -5.19
C ALA A 87 -8.44 -0.19 -4.11
N ARG A 88 -8.98 -1.36 -4.51
CA ARG A 88 -9.15 -2.52 -3.66
C ARG A 88 -7.97 -3.48 -3.82
N LEU A 89 -7.20 -3.67 -2.76
CA LEU A 89 -6.00 -4.50 -2.76
C LEU A 89 -6.15 -5.70 -1.81
N PRO A 90 -6.03 -6.96 -2.29
CA PRO A 90 -6.10 -8.13 -1.43
C PRO A 90 -4.88 -8.18 -0.50
N ILE A 91 -5.11 -8.60 0.74
CA ILE A 91 -4.06 -8.93 1.69
C ILE A 91 -3.75 -10.42 1.53
N GLY A 92 -2.46 -10.78 1.42
CA GLY A 92 -2.06 -12.17 1.37
C GLY A 92 -2.38 -12.87 2.69
N ARG A 93 -3.00 -14.06 2.64
CA ARG A 93 -3.40 -14.85 3.82
C ARG A 93 -2.37 -14.84 4.97
N ARG A 94 -1.11 -15.16 4.66
CA ARG A 94 -0.01 -15.23 5.67
C ARG A 94 0.38 -13.88 6.29
N ARG A 95 -0.11 -12.78 5.73
CA ARG A 95 0.18 -11.41 6.15
C ARG A 95 -1.01 -10.75 6.84
N ILE A 96 -2.20 -11.36 6.84
CA ILE A 96 -3.41 -10.77 7.44
C ILE A 96 -3.17 -10.38 8.89
N SER A 97 -2.72 -11.32 9.73
CA SER A 97 -2.40 -11.05 11.14
C SER A 97 -1.42 -9.89 11.28
N ALA A 98 -0.26 -9.98 10.63
CA ALA A 98 0.78 -8.95 10.74
C ALA A 98 0.32 -7.57 10.26
N VAL A 99 -0.53 -7.50 9.22
CA VAL A 99 -1.06 -6.23 8.72
C VAL A 99 -2.09 -5.65 9.69
N VAL A 100 -2.97 -6.48 10.24
CA VAL A 100 -3.94 -6.09 11.28
C VAL A 100 -3.20 -5.52 12.51
N ASP A 101 -2.15 -6.22 12.96
CA ASP A 101 -1.32 -5.79 14.08
C ASP A 101 -0.59 -4.46 13.77
N GLN A 102 -0.01 -4.33 12.58
CA GLN A 102 0.67 -3.10 12.15
C GLN A 102 -0.27 -1.89 11.99
N LEU A 103 -1.55 -2.14 11.71
CA LEU A 103 -2.57 -1.09 11.61
C LEU A 103 -3.25 -0.80 12.96
N GLY A 104 -2.91 -1.55 14.02
CA GLY A 104 -3.54 -1.39 15.34
C GLY A 104 -5.02 -1.76 15.35
N ILE A 105 -5.46 -2.67 14.47
CA ILE A 105 -6.86 -3.08 14.37
C ILE A 105 -7.11 -4.20 15.39
N GLU A 106 -7.94 -3.93 16.39
CA GLU A 106 -8.39 -4.97 17.32
C GLU A 106 -9.50 -5.81 16.67
N LEU A 107 -9.19 -7.06 16.34
CA LEU A 107 -10.20 -8.01 15.87
C LEU A 107 -10.88 -8.69 17.09
N PRO A 108 -12.22 -8.83 17.09
CA PRO A 108 -12.91 -9.55 18.13
C PRO A 108 -12.45 -11.01 18.19
N LYS A 109 -12.09 -11.49 19.39
CA LYS A 109 -11.55 -12.85 19.61
C LYS A 109 -12.42 -13.99 19.07
N ASN A 110 -13.71 -13.74 18.87
CA ASN A 110 -14.70 -14.72 18.40
C ASN A 110 -15.23 -14.45 16.97
N SER A 111 -14.76 -13.41 16.29
CA SER A 111 -15.18 -13.07 14.93
C SER A 111 -14.02 -12.50 14.13
N TYR A 112 -13.61 -13.23 13.09
CA TYR A 112 -12.61 -12.77 12.12
C TYR A 112 -13.18 -11.77 11.11
N THR A 113 -14.38 -11.24 11.35
CA THR A 113 -15.05 -10.27 10.49
C THR A 113 -15.03 -8.90 11.14
N GLY A 114 -14.50 -7.90 10.43
CA GLY A 114 -14.46 -6.52 10.87
C GLY A 114 -14.10 -5.56 9.73
N SER A 115 -14.71 -4.38 9.73
CA SER A 115 -14.30 -3.26 8.90
C SER A 115 -13.66 -2.19 9.79
N TYR A 116 -12.49 -1.72 9.39
CA TYR A 116 -11.77 -0.64 10.05
C TYR A 116 -11.63 0.52 9.08
N GLN A 117 -12.06 1.71 9.50
CA GLN A 117 -11.81 2.95 8.78
C GLN A 117 -10.57 3.61 9.36
N ALA A 118 -9.53 3.77 8.53
CA ALA A 118 -8.26 4.30 9.02
C ALA A 118 -8.31 5.81 9.30
N LYS A 119 -9.16 6.54 8.57
CA LYS A 119 -9.35 8.00 8.68
C LYS A 119 -10.82 8.37 8.40
N PRO A 120 -11.66 8.49 9.44
CA PRO A 120 -13.09 8.82 9.30
C PRO A 120 -13.35 10.17 8.63
N GLU A 121 -12.38 11.08 8.65
CA GLU A 121 -12.47 12.42 8.05
C GLU A 121 -12.47 12.41 6.51
N TRP A 122 -12.12 11.29 5.86
CA TRP A 122 -12.17 11.15 4.41
C TRP A 122 -13.56 10.67 3.98
N ARG A 123 -14.46 11.63 3.78
CA ARG A 123 -15.83 11.36 3.29
C ARG A 123 -15.87 10.87 1.85
N ASP A 124 -14.91 11.30 1.02
CA ASP A 124 -14.84 10.99 -0.41
C ASP A 124 -13.48 10.44 -0.82
N TYR A 125 -13.48 9.55 -1.81
CA TYR A 125 -12.25 9.10 -2.47
C TYR A 125 -11.59 10.28 -3.19
N VAL A 126 -10.25 10.36 -3.13
CA VAL A 126 -9.53 11.27 -4.01
C VAL A 126 -9.67 10.70 -5.41
N GLN A 127 -10.53 11.34 -6.21
CA GLN A 127 -10.66 11.00 -7.62
C GLN A 127 -9.28 11.14 -8.27
N PRO A 128 -8.82 10.15 -9.05
CA PRO A 128 -7.67 10.36 -9.91
C PRO A 128 -8.00 11.58 -10.77
N HIS A 129 -7.19 12.63 -10.67
CA HIS A 129 -7.41 13.84 -11.44
C HIS A 129 -7.07 13.48 -12.88
N SER A 130 -8.07 13.04 -13.64
CA SER A 130 -7.98 12.84 -15.07
C SER A 130 -7.73 14.20 -15.72
N LYS A 131 -6.47 14.62 -15.81
CA LYS A 131 -6.07 15.54 -16.86
C LYS A 131 -6.03 14.73 -18.15
N ALA A 132 -7.20 14.62 -18.79
CA ALA A 132 -7.25 14.49 -20.23
C ALA A 132 -6.61 15.77 -20.80
N ALA A 133 -5.51 15.60 -21.51
CA ALA A 133 -5.02 16.53 -22.52
C ALA A 133 -5.31 15.88 -23.87
#